data_AF-A0A7Y0A730-F1
#
_entry.id   AF-A0A7Y0A730-F1
#
_cell.length_a   1.000
_cell.length_b   1.000
_cell.length_c   1.000
_cell.angle_alpha   90.00
_cell.angle_beta   90.00
_cell.angle_gamma   90.00
#
_symmetry.space_group_name_H-M   'P 1'
#
loop_
_entity.id
_entity.type
_entity.pdbx_description
1 polymer ?
#
loop_
_entity_poly.entity_id
_entity_poly.type
_entity_poly.pdbx_seq_one_letter_code
_entity_poly.pdbx_strand_id
1 'polypeptide(L)'
;MEEINKLTQREELKTYFETGKYPTQSQFGRFIDNYVHLNEFNFGLEIKPTGDCKTKNYHFYIAEDRKRTNRGHINVENTGNAPEPIDGYKHILSREVGYKRLNVKLSSELDIDKYQPKIIIKRYKQKKRLQSGFLKSPGFYQELPGDAESWGRQSEYPVKSNEMVLDINPINYFRPGENYRDFYPAGTFNRPGSFRYSVHHRKPYSLIQMLLEIDVNGTKFRSNPVTIKIILGREKNDVINYIIG
;
A
#
# COMPACT_ATOMS: atom_id res chain seq x y z
N MET A 1 32.89 18.09 28.59
CA MET A 1 32.00 18.68 27.55
C MET A 1 30.67 18.00 27.72
N GLU A 2 29.75 18.63 28.44
CA GLU A 2 28.41 18.10 28.67
C GLU A 2 27.53 18.45 27.46
N GLU A 3 26.78 17.45 26.98
CA GLU A 3 25.81 17.60 25.91
C GLU A 3 24.79 18.67 26.25
N ILE A 4 24.66 19.68 25.39
CA ILE A 4 23.53 20.61 25.42
C ILE A 4 22.31 19.81 24.97
N ASN A 5 21.62 19.18 25.93
CA ASN A 5 20.27 18.66 25.72
C ASN A 5 19.38 19.85 25.35
N LYS A 6 19.11 20.01 24.05
CA LYS A 6 18.06 20.91 23.57
C LYS A 6 16.74 20.43 24.17
N LEU A 7 16.29 21.12 25.23
CA LEU A 7 14.99 20.89 25.84
C LEU A 7 13.93 20.85 24.74
N THR A 8 13.09 19.83 24.77
CA THR A 8 11.95 19.74 23.85
C THR A 8 10.88 20.75 24.29
N GLN A 9 10.12 21.34 23.37
CA GLN A 9 9.14 22.41 23.66
C GLN A 9 8.08 22.03 24.72
N ARG A 10 7.87 20.73 24.98
CA ARG A 10 7.03 20.21 26.06
C ARG A 10 7.60 20.50 27.45
N GLU A 11 8.92 20.43 27.60
CA GLU A 11 9.63 20.71 28.85
C GLU A 11 9.60 22.22 29.16
N GLU A 12 9.70 23.08 28.15
CA GLU A 12 9.51 24.53 28.31
C GLU A 12 8.09 24.86 28.82
N LEU A 13 7.05 24.25 28.24
CA LEU A 13 5.66 24.40 28.70
C LEU A 13 5.45 23.93 30.14
N LYS A 14 5.99 22.75 30.48
CA LYS A 14 5.93 22.22 31.84
C LYS A 14 6.59 23.20 32.84
N THR A 15 7.70 23.81 32.45
CA THR A 15 8.41 24.81 33.26
C THR A 15 7.55 26.06 33.51
N TYR A 16 6.82 26.57 32.52
CA TYR A 16 5.93 27.73 32.72
C TYR A 16 4.81 27.43 33.73
N PHE A 17 4.18 26.25 33.65
CA PHE A 17 3.15 25.83 34.58
C PHE A 17 3.70 25.56 35.99
N GLU A 18 4.86 24.91 36.09
CA GLU A 18 5.48 24.58 37.39
C GLU A 18 6.09 25.80 38.09
N THR A 19 6.55 26.81 37.33
CA THR A 19 7.12 28.04 37.89
C THR A 19 6.11 29.17 38.10
N GLY A 20 4.84 28.96 37.73
CA GLY A 20 3.78 29.96 37.85
C GLY A 20 3.95 31.19 36.96
N LYS A 21 4.79 31.10 35.92
CA LYS A 21 5.03 32.19 34.96
C LYS A 21 4.09 32.05 33.77
N TYR A 22 3.41 33.15 33.40
CA TYR A 22 2.56 33.18 32.21
C TYR A 22 3.38 33.57 30.97
N PRO A 23 3.27 32.82 29.86
CA PRO A 23 3.90 33.21 28.60
C PRO A 23 3.28 34.51 28.08
N THR A 24 4.08 35.32 27.36
CA THR A 24 3.55 36.50 26.66
C THR A 24 2.60 36.08 25.53
N GLN A 25 1.69 36.97 25.10
CA GLN A 25 0.71 36.67 24.05
C GLN A 25 1.34 36.15 22.74
N SER A 26 2.51 36.68 22.35
CA SER A 26 3.22 36.22 21.15
C SER A 26 3.87 34.85 21.32
N GLN A 27 4.38 34.55 22.51
CA GLN A 27 4.90 33.24 22.87
C GLN A 27 3.77 32.21 22.91
N PHE A 28 2.64 32.56 23.53
CA PHE A 28 1.44 31.72 23.55
C PHE A 28 0.88 31.47 22.15
N GLY A 29 0.81 32.49 21.28
CA GLY A 29 0.42 32.34 19.88
C GLY A 29 1.32 31.35 19.13
N ARG A 30 2.64 31.47 19.26
CA ARG A 30 3.59 30.50 18.68
C ARG A 30 3.43 29.09 19.25
N PHE A 31 3.10 28.95 20.53
CA PHE A 31 2.85 27.65 21.14
C PHE A 31 1.57 27.01 20.60
N ILE A 32 0.48 27.78 20.47
CA ILE A 32 -0.77 27.32 19.88
C ILE A 32 -0.57 26.95 18.42
N ASP A 33 0.11 27.78 17.63
CA ASP A 33 0.42 27.49 16.23
C ASP A 33 1.22 26.19 16.11
N ASN A 34 2.24 25.99 16.94
CA ASN A 34 3.01 24.74 16.97
C ASN A 34 2.19 23.52 17.44
N TYR A 35 1.26 23.70 18.38
CA TYR A 35 0.40 22.61 18.88
C TYR A 35 -0.68 22.23 17.88
N VAL A 36 -1.25 23.23 17.19
CA VAL A 36 -2.15 23.06 16.04
C VAL A 36 -1.41 22.33 14.95
N HIS A 37 -0.17 22.72 14.62
CA HIS A 37 0.67 21.97 13.68
C HIS A 37 0.93 20.52 14.15
N LEU A 38 1.28 20.29 15.42
CA LEU A 38 1.48 18.93 15.94
C LEU A 38 0.21 18.06 15.87
N ASN A 39 -0.97 18.63 16.12
CA ASN A 39 -2.26 17.95 15.94
C ASN A 39 -2.59 17.73 14.46
N GLU A 40 -2.31 18.71 13.58
CA GLU A 40 -2.45 18.60 12.13
C GLU A 40 -1.52 17.54 11.53
N PHE A 41 -0.40 17.21 12.21
CA PHE A 41 0.56 16.18 11.77
C PHE A 41 0.44 14.84 12.50
N ASN A 42 -0.53 14.69 13.42
CA ASN A 42 -0.81 13.41 14.08
C ASN A 42 -1.95 12.67 13.37
N PHE A 43 -1.69 12.29 12.11
CA PHE A 43 -2.62 11.54 11.27
C PHE A 43 -1.97 10.25 10.76
N GLY A 44 -2.81 9.28 10.42
CA GLY A 44 -2.37 7.94 10.08
C GLY A 44 -3.53 7.03 9.72
N LEU A 45 -3.20 5.76 9.52
CA LEU A 45 -4.14 4.74 9.10
C LEU A 45 -4.16 3.63 10.15
N GLU A 46 -5.35 3.26 10.58
CA GLU A 46 -5.64 1.97 11.18
C GLU A 46 -6.26 1.08 10.12
N ILE A 47 -5.64 -0.08 9.86
CA ILE A 47 -6.06 -0.98 8.79
C ILE A 47 -6.37 -2.34 9.39
N LYS A 48 -7.48 -2.94 9.00
CA LYS A 48 -7.88 -4.31 9.37
C LYS A 48 -8.52 -5.02 8.17
N PRO A 49 -8.34 -6.35 8.02
CA PRO A 49 -9.14 -7.11 7.06
C PRO A 49 -10.62 -7.01 7.43
N THR A 50 -11.50 -6.97 6.43
CA THR A 50 -12.95 -7.02 6.69
C THR A 50 -13.37 -8.38 7.27
N GLY A 51 -14.53 -8.38 7.94
CA GLY A 51 -15.15 -9.61 8.45
C GLY A 51 -15.65 -10.50 7.31
N ASP A 52 -16.25 -9.88 6.29
CA ASP A 52 -16.79 -10.52 5.11
C ASP A 52 -15.75 -10.83 4.04
N CYS A 53 -16.08 -11.79 3.17
CA CYS A 53 -15.28 -12.20 2.04
C CYS A 53 -15.99 -11.83 0.74
N LYS A 54 -15.21 -11.31 -0.22
CA LYS A 54 -15.65 -11.07 -1.59
C LYS A 54 -15.08 -12.17 -2.48
N THR A 55 -15.86 -12.54 -3.48
CA THR A 55 -15.51 -13.63 -4.39
C THR A 55 -15.68 -13.15 -5.82
N LYS A 56 -14.68 -13.39 -6.66
CA LYS A 56 -14.67 -13.01 -8.07
C LYS A 56 -14.05 -14.11 -8.91
N ASN A 57 -14.55 -14.29 -10.13
CA ASN A 57 -13.96 -15.22 -11.08
C ASN A 57 -12.88 -14.53 -11.91
N TYR A 58 -11.81 -15.25 -12.22
CA TYR A 58 -10.70 -14.73 -13.02
C TYR A 58 -10.26 -15.74 -14.08
N HIS A 59 -9.88 -15.21 -15.24
CA HIS A 59 -9.07 -15.90 -16.24
C HIS A 59 -7.62 -15.44 -16.11
N PHE A 60 -6.70 -16.40 -16.04
CA PHE A 60 -5.28 -16.15 -15.83
C PHE A 60 -4.48 -16.46 -17.08
N TYR A 61 -3.61 -15.54 -17.46
CA TYR A 61 -2.80 -15.62 -18.67
C TYR A 61 -1.32 -15.37 -18.39
N ILE A 62 -0.45 -16.07 -19.11
CA ILE A 62 1.01 -15.87 -19.08
C ILE A 62 1.48 -15.55 -20.49
N ALA A 63 2.44 -14.63 -20.61
CA ALA A 63 3.05 -14.30 -21.89
C ALA A 63 3.73 -15.50 -22.54
N GLU A 64 3.44 -15.75 -23.82
CA GLU A 64 4.03 -16.83 -24.63
C GLU A 64 5.46 -16.51 -25.04
N ASP A 65 5.64 -15.35 -25.69
CA ASP A 65 6.96 -14.77 -25.89
C ASP A 65 7.09 -13.53 -25.02
N ARG A 66 8.01 -13.64 -24.06
CA ARG A 66 8.35 -12.53 -23.20
C ARG A 66 8.87 -11.37 -24.06
N LYS A 67 9.76 -11.58 -25.04
CA LYS A 67 10.36 -10.46 -25.80
C LYS A 67 9.34 -9.61 -26.57
N ARG A 68 8.18 -10.16 -26.90
CA ARG A 68 7.12 -9.50 -27.67
C ARG A 68 6.08 -8.79 -26.80
N THR A 69 5.99 -9.13 -25.51
CA THR A 69 4.96 -8.61 -24.61
C THR A 69 5.56 -7.73 -23.51
N ASN A 70 4.98 -6.56 -23.28
CA ASN A 70 5.45 -5.63 -22.23
C ASN A 70 5.19 -6.14 -20.79
N ARG A 71 4.45 -7.24 -20.63
CA ARG A 71 4.09 -7.83 -19.33
C ARG A 71 4.18 -9.35 -19.33
N GLY A 72 4.62 -9.91 -18.21
CA GLY A 72 4.75 -11.37 -18.07
C GLY A 72 3.45 -12.13 -17.76
N HIS A 73 2.34 -11.44 -17.43
CA HIS A 73 1.03 -12.05 -17.15
C HIS A 73 -0.10 -11.02 -17.23
N ILE A 74 -1.34 -11.52 -17.32
CA ILE A 74 -2.58 -10.76 -17.23
C ILE A 74 -3.58 -11.58 -16.40
N ASN A 75 -4.30 -10.90 -15.51
CA ASN A 75 -5.43 -11.48 -14.77
C ASN A 75 -6.68 -10.70 -15.22
N VAL A 76 -7.66 -11.39 -15.81
CA VAL A 76 -8.89 -10.79 -16.31
C VAL A 76 -10.04 -11.21 -15.41
N GLU A 77 -10.77 -10.27 -14.83
CA GLU A 77 -12.00 -10.57 -14.09
C GLU A 77 -13.05 -11.11 -15.06
N ASN A 78 -13.61 -12.28 -14.75
CA ASN A 78 -14.62 -12.95 -15.55
C ASN A 78 -16.03 -12.51 -15.12
N THR A 79 -16.81 -12.04 -16.08
CA THR A 79 -18.22 -11.64 -15.92
C THR A 79 -19.22 -12.72 -16.37
N GLY A 80 -18.76 -13.95 -16.65
CA GLY A 80 -19.60 -15.10 -17.03
C GLY A 80 -19.22 -15.77 -18.36
N ASN A 81 -18.20 -15.30 -19.05
CA ASN A 81 -17.79 -15.77 -20.37
C ASN A 81 -16.66 -16.81 -20.29
N ALA A 82 -16.43 -17.48 -21.43
CA ALA A 82 -15.25 -18.33 -21.63
C ALA A 82 -13.99 -17.46 -21.78
N PRO A 83 -12.78 -17.98 -21.48
CA PRO A 83 -11.54 -17.22 -21.64
C PRO A 83 -11.33 -16.83 -23.10
N GLU A 84 -11.24 -15.52 -23.34
CA GLU A 84 -10.96 -14.98 -24.67
C GLU A 84 -9.46 -15.12 -25.01
N PRO A 85 -9.10 -15.35 -26.28
CA PRO A 85 -7.71 -15.34 -26.71
C PRO A 85 -7.15 -13.92 -26.64
N ILE A 86 -5.93 -13.76 -26.11
CA ILE A 86 -5.23 -12.48 -26.02
C ILE A 86 -3.90 -12.63 -26.77
N ASP A 87 -3.63 -11.76 -27.75
CA ASP A 87 -2.42 -11.85 -28.57
C ASP A 87 -1.14 -11.86 -27.72
N GLY A 88 -0.28 -12.85 -27.94
CA GLY A 88 0.97 -13.06 -27.19
C GLY A 88 0.79 -13.64 -25.78
N TYR A 89 -0.41 -14.05 -25.39
CA TYR A 89 -0.71 -14.61 -24.07
C TYR A 89 -1.43 -15.95 -24.16
N LYS A 90 -0.93 -16.91 -23.39
CA LYS A 90 -1.54 -18.23 -23.21
C LYS A 90 -2.42 -18.22 -21.97
N HIS A 91 -3.69 -18.61 -22.14
CA HIS A 91 -4.58 -18.92 -21.02
C HIS A 91 -4.05 -20.13 -20.24
N ILE A 92 -4.02 -20.02 -18.92
CA ILE A 92 -3.50 -21.06 -18.03
C ILE A 92 -4.62 -21.73 -17.24
N LEU A 93 -5.46 -20.93 -16.58
CA LEU A 93 -6.58 -21.46 -15.80
C LEU A 93 -7.66 -20.40 -15.58
N SER A 94 -8.85 -20.87 -15.23
CA SER A 94 -9.99 -20.05 -14.83
C SER A 94 -10.42 -20.45 -13.44
N ARG A 95 -10.66 -19.49 -12.54
CA ARG A 95 -10.95 -19.81 -11.15
C ARG A 95 -11.63 -18.68 -10.38
N GLU A 96 -12.47 -19.10 -9.44
CA GLU A 96 -12.99 -18.28 -8.37
C GLU A 96 -11.93 -17.95 -7.29
N VAL A 97 -11.75 -16.66 -7.02
CA VAL A 97 -10.83 -16.12 -6.02
C VAL A 97 -11.62 -15.40 -4.94
N GLY A 98 -11.63 -15.99 -3.74
CA GLY A 98 -12.12 -15.34 -2.53
C GLY A 98 -11.04 -14.47 -1.89
N TYR A 99 -11.41 -13.30 -1.39
CA TYR A 99 -10.50 -12.39 -0.69
C TYR A 99 -11.23 -11.47 0.28
N LYS A 100 -10.53 -11.03 1.32
CA LYS A 100 -11.02 -9.98 2.23
C LYS A 100 -10.71 -8.61 1.66
N ARG A 101 -11.56 -7.63 1.95
CA ARG A 101 -11.27 -6.21 1.70
C ARG A 101 -10.52 -5.63 2.90
N LEU A 102 -10.10 -4.38 2.80
CA LEU A 102 -9.46 -3.66 3.91
C LEU A 102 -10.43 -2.64 4.49
N ASN A 103 -10.76 -2.77 5.77
CA ASN A 103 -11.33 -1.66 6.52
C ASN A 103 -10.19 -0.71 6.89
N VAL A 104 -10.31 0.54 6.46
CA VAL A 104 -9.34 1.60 6.70
C VAL A 104 -10.01 2.71 7.48
N LYS A 105 -9.46 3.01 8.65
CA LYS A 105 -9.88 4.10 9.53
C LYS A 105 -8.75 5.10 9.70
N LEU A 106 -9.07 6.39 9.71
CA LEU A 106 -8.09 7.43 10.06
C LEU A 106 -7.82 7.39 11.57
N SER A 107 -6.56 7.48 11.98
CA SER A 107 -6.17 7.42 13.39
C SER A 107 -6.62 8.63 14.22
N SER A 108 -6.99 9.71 13.54
CA SER A 108 -7.49 10.96 14.12
C SER A 108 -8.63 11.50 13.27
N GLU A 109 -9.46 12.36 13.86
CA GLU A 109 -10.47 13.11 13.12
C GLU A 109 -9.75 14.15 12.25
N LEU A 110 -9.81 13.93 10.94
CA LEU A 110 -9.22 14.81 9.93
C LEU A 110 -10.36 15.47 9.15
N ASP A 111 -10.27 16.78 8.94
CA ASP A 111 -11.17 17.49 8.05
C ASP A 111 -10.89 17.10 6.59
N ILE A 112 -11.71 16.20 6.05
CA ILE A 112 -11.54 15.63 4.72
C ILE A 112 -11.69 16.70 3.64
N ASP A 113 -12.60 17.65 3.81
CA ASP A 113 -12.87 18.69 2.83
C ASP A 113 -11.72 19.70 2.78
N LYS A 114 -11.16 20.05 3.95
CA LYS A 114 -10.02 20.96 4.06
C LYS A 114 -8.73 20.35 3.52
N TYR A 115 -8.41 19.11 3.88
CA TYR A 115 -7.09 18.52 3.64
C TYR A 115 -7.01 17.56 2.43
N GLN A 116 -8.16 17.26 1.82
CA GLN A 116 -8.31 16.37 0.66
C GLN A 116 -7.44 15.10 0.75
N PRO A 117 -7.56 14.33 1.85
CA PRO A 117 -6.71 13.18 2.11
C PRO A 117 -6.80 12.13 1.01
N LYS A 118 -5.67 11.48 0.73
CA LYS A 118 -5.62 10.28 -0.09
C LYS A 118 -4.72 9.22 0.50
N ILE A 119 -5.08 7.97 0.28
CA ILE A 119 -4.26 6.82 0.65
C ILE A 119 -3.35 6.48 -0.51
N ILE A 120 -2.05 6.42 -0.25
CA ILE A 120 -1.04 6.01 -1.22
C ILE A 120 -0.62 4.57 -0.94
N ILE A 121 -0.62 3.75 -1.98
CA ILE A 121 -0.08 2.39 -1.94
C ILE A 121 1.29 2.35 -2.59
N LYS A 122 2.29 1.91 -1.82
CA LYS A 122 3.63 1.59 -2.31
C LYS A 122 3.85 0.09 -2.31
N ARG A 123 4.51 -0.42 -3.34
CA ARG A 123 4.89 -1.84 -3.44
C ARG A 123 6.36 -2.01 -3.15
N TYR A 124 6.71 -3.07 -2.42
CA TYR A 124 8.11 -3.41 -2.23
C TYR A 124 8.73 -3.91 -3.53
N LYS A 125 9.84 -3.30 -3.95
CA LYS A 125 10.67 -3.75 -5.08
C LYS A 125 12.03 -4.15 -4.52
N GLN A 126 12.53 -5.30 -4.95
CA GLN A 126 13.90 -5.71 -4.62
C GLN A 126 14.93 -4.92 -5.43
N LYS A 127 16.19 -5.03 -4.99
CA LYS A 127 17.35 -4.47 -5.67
C LYS A 127 17.38 -4.94 -7.13
N LYS A 128 17.48 -4.01 -8.08
CA LYS A 128 17.41 -4.33 -9.52
C LYS A 128 18.41 -3.51 -10.31
N ARG A 129 19.21 -4.19 -11.14
CA ARG A 129 20.00 -3.54 -12.19
C ARG A 129 19.12 -3.29 -13.41
N LEU A 130 19.02 -2.04 -13.85
CA LEU A 130 18.28 -1.62 -15.04
C LEU A 130 19.11 -1.89 -16.31
N GLN A 131 18.46 -1.85 -17.47
CA GLN A 131 19.14 -1.97 -18.77
C GLN A 131 20.19 -0.87 -18.98
N SER A 132 19.96 0.32 -18.40
CA SER A 132 20.93 1.42 -18.36
C SER A 132 22.17 1.17 -17.49
N GLY A 133 22.25 0.01 -16.82
CA GLY A 133 23.33 -0.32 -15.88
C GLY A 133 23.10 0.21 -14.46
N PHE A 134 22.18 1.17 -14.25
CA PHE A 134 21.84 1.73 -12.95
C PHE A 134 21.28 0.67 -11.99
N LEU A 135 21.74 0.69 -10.74
CA LEU A 135 21.33 -0.24 -9.70
C LEU A 135 20.29 0.40 -8.79
N LYS A 136 19.02 0.09 -9.02
CA LYS A 136 17.93 0.54 -8.16
C LYS A 136 17.97 -0.21 -6.83
N SER A 137 18.01 0.56 -5.74
CA SER A 137 17.95 0.03 -4.36
C SER A 137 16.65 -0.71 -4.09
N PRO A 138 16.65 -1.67 -3.14
CA PRO A 138 15.41 -2.25 -2.66
C PRO A 138 14.63 -1.23 -1.83
N GLY A 139 13.30 -1.32 -1.84
CA GLY A 139 12.45 -0.42 -1.05
C GLY A 139 11.00 -0.38 -1.50
N PHE A 140 10.21 0.44 -0.84
CA PHE A 140 8.81 0.68 -1.19
C PHE A 140 8.70 1.82 -2.19
N TYR A 141 8.10 1.53 -3.35
CA TYR A 141 7.92 2.49 -4.43
C TYR A 141 6.45 2.62 -4.78
N GLN A 142 5.98 3.85 -4.91
CA GLN A 142 4.68 4.14 -5.49
C GLN A 142 4.71 3.84 -6.98
N GLU A 143 3.66 3.23 -7.50
CA GLU A 143 3.47 3.05 -8.95
C GLU A 143 2.80 4.30 -9.52
N LEU A 144 3.14 4.65 -10.76
CA LEU A 144 2.40 5.68 -11.47
C LEU A 144 0.92 5.23 -11.58
N PRO A 145 -0.06 6.15 -11.42
CA PRO A 145 -1.48 5.78 -11.44
C PRO A 145 -1.87 4.97 -12.68
N GLY A 146 -1.48 5.44 -13.87
CA GLY A 146 -1.75 4.72 -15.13
C GLY A 146 -1.09 3.34 -15.19
N ASP A 147 0.13 3.18 -14.66
CA ASP A 147 0.76 1.86 -14.57
C ASP A 147 -0.05 0.94 -13.66
N ALA A 148 -0.46 1.41 -12.49
CA ALA A 148 -1.24 0.62 -11.53
C ALA A 148 -2.59 0.19 -12.11
N GLU A 149 -3.32 1.13 -12.71
CA GLU A 149 -4.62 0.90 -13.36
C GLU A 149 -4.50 -0.15 -14.46
N SER A 150 -3.43 -0.05 -15.24
CA SER A 150 -3.16 -0.99 -16.32
C SER A 150 -2.96 -2.44 -15.80
N TRP A 151 -2.58 -2.62 -14.53
CA TRP A 151 -2.50 -3.92 -13.83
C TRP A 151 -3.80 -4.30 -13.09
N GLY A 152 -4.90 -3.56 -13.25
CA GLY A 152 -6.16 -3.80 -12.56
C GLY A 152 -6.11 -3.47 -11.06
N ARG A 153 -5.25 -2.54 -10.65
CA ARG A 153 -5.11 -2.05 -9.27
C ARG A 153 -5.01 -0.54 -9.23
N GLN A 154 -4.99 0.07 -8.04
CA GLN A 154 -4.80 1.53 -7.90
C GLN A 154 -3.62 1.80 -6.96
N SER A 155 -2.83 2.84 -7.26
CA SER A 155 -1.74 3.31 -6.39
C SER A 155 -2.16 4.44 -5.45
N GLU A 156 -3.33 5.02 -5.68
CA GLU A 156 -3.90 6.12 -4.88
C GLU A 156 -5.41 5.90 -4.72
N TYR A 157 -5.95 6.14 -3.51
CA TYR A 157 -7.38 6.08 -3.22
C TYR A 157 -7.80 7.39 -2.56
N PRO A 158 -8.79 8.12 -3.08
CA PRO A 158 -9.33 9.29 -2.40
C PRO A 158 -10.03 8.87 -1.11
N VAL A 159 -9.76 9.56 -0.01
CA VAL A 159 -10.44 9.33 1.27
C VAL A 159 -11.74 10.12 1.26
N LYS A 160 -12.86 9.44 1.48
CA LYS A 160 -14.21 10.03 1.43
C LYS A 160 -14.91 10.09 2.79
N SER A 161 -14.37 9.36 3.76
CA SER A 161 -14.91 9.24 5.12
C SER A 161 -13.81 8.81 6.07
N ASN A 162 -13.98 9.08 7.37
CA ASN A 162 -13.02 8.70 8.41
C ASN A 162 -12.84 7.18 8.53
N GLU A 163 -13.83 6.40 8.11
CA GLU A 163 -13.76 4.95 7.99
C GLU A 163 -14.33 4.53 6.64
N MET A 164 -13.61 3.69 5.91
CA MET A 164 -13.99 3.23 4.58
C MET A 164 -13.49 1.82 4.29
N VAL A 165 -14.18 1.12 3.39
CA VAL A 165 -13.76 -0.20 2.91
C VAL A 165 -13.07 -0.06 1.55
N LEU A 166 -11.82 -0.50 1.47
CA LEU A 166 -11.04 -0.54 0.24
C LEU A 166 -10.98 -1.94 -0.35
N ASP A 167 -11.35 -2.04 -1.63
CA ASP A 167 -11.10 -3.21 -2.46
C ASP A 167 -9.86 -2.95 -3.32
N ILE A 168 -8.71 -3.42 -2.85
CA ILE A 168 -7.43 -3.25 -3.56
C ILE A 168 -7.23 -4.28 -4.68
N ASN A 169 -8.21 -5.15 -4.92
CA ASN A 169 -8.14 -6.28 -5.84
C ASN A 169 -6.84 -7.12 -5.68
N PRO A 170 -6.67 -7.82 -4.56
CA PRO A 170 -5.37 -8.33 -4.12
C PRO A 170 -4.78 -9.41 -5.04
N ILE A 171 -5.58 -10.09 -5.87
CA ILE A 171 -5.07 -11.08 -6.83
C ILE A 171 -4.12 -10.45 -7.87
N ASN A 172 -4.30 -9.16 -8.19
CA ASN A 172 -3.47 -8.42 -9.14
C ASN A 172 -2.08 -8.06 -8.58
N TYR A 173 -1.80 -8.44 -7.34
CA TYR A 173 -0.47 -8.39 -6.76
C TYR A 173 0.31 -9.70 -6.95
N PHE A 174 -0.30 -10.69 -7.63
CA PHE A 174 0.28 -11.99 -7.92
C PHE A 174 0.25 -12.31 -9.42
N ARG A 175 1.35 -12.90 -9.87
CA ARG A 175 1.49 -13.57 -11.14
C ARG A 175 0.97 -15.00 -11.02
N PRO A 176 0.11 -15.46 -11.96
CA PRO A 176 -0.32 -16.85 -11.99
C PRO A 176 0.83 -17.80 -12.29
N GLY A 177 0.82 -18.96 -11.62
CA GLY A 177 1.61 -20.13 -11.98
C GLY A 177 0.78 -21.13 -12.78
N GLU A 178 1.36 -22.29 -13.10
CA GLU A 178 0.65 -23.39 -13.77
C GLU A 178 -0.54 -23.88 -12.93
N ASN A 179 -0.37 -23.91 -11.60
CA ASN A 179 -1.45 -24.14 -10.64
C ASN A 179 -1.60 -22.94 -9.69
N TYR A 180 -2.78 -22.84 -9.05
CA TYR A 180 -3.06 -21.79 -8.05
C TYR A 180 -2.05 -21.77 -6.89
N ARG A 181 -1.53 -22.95 -6.53
CA ARG A 181 -0.50 -23.11 -5.49
C ARG A 181 0.85 -22.51 -5.87
N ASP A 182 1.06 -22.25 -7.16
CA ASP A 182 2.32 -21.79 -7.75
C ASP A 182 2.26 -20.31 -8.12
N PHE A 183 1.31 -19.57 -7.56
CA PHE A 183 1.23 -18.13 -7.74
C PHE A 183 2.40 -17.44 -7.02
N TYR A 184 2.90 -16.41 -7.67
CA TYR A 184 4.10 -15.70 -7.26
C TYR A 184 3.81 -14.22 -7.15
N PRO A 185 4.50 -13.44 -6.31
CA PRO A 185 4.28 -12.00 -6.29
C PRO A 185 4.54 -11.40 -7.69
N ALA A 186 3.60 -10.58 -8.16
CA ALA A 186 3.61 -10.02 -9.51
C ALA A 186 4.85 -9.14 -9.72
N GLY A 187 5.76 -9.61 -10.56
CA GLY A 187 6.95 -8.85 -10.93
C GLY A 187 6.99 -8.37 -12.36
N THR A 188 7.86 -7.38 -12.60
CA THR A 188 8.15 -6.89 -13.95
C THR A 188 9.02 -7.89 -14.70
N PHE A 189 8.54 -8.29 -15.87
CA PHE A 189 9.21 -8.84 -17.06
C PHE A 189 10.42 -9.79 -16.92
N ASN A 190 11.51 -9.41 -16.26
CA ASN A 190 12.81 -10.01 -16.57
C ASN A 190 13.22 -11.25 -15.79
N ARG A 191 12.85 -11.48 -14.51
CA ARG A 191 13.35 -12.66 -13.76
C ARG A 191 12.39 -13.10 -12.62
N PRO A 192 12.06 -14.41 -12.52
CA PRO A 192 11.50 -14.99 -11.29
C PRO A 192 12.36 -14.57 -10.09
N GLY A 193 11.76 -14.33 -8.92
CA GLY A 193 12.53 -14.00 -7.71
C GLY A 193 12.65 -12.51 -7.33
N SER A 194 12.08 -11.57 -8.11
CA SER A 194 12.19 -10.10 -7.87
C SER A 194 11.40 -9.56 -6.65
N PHE A 195 10.72 -10.44 -5.91
CA PHE A 195 9.94 -10.16 -4.70
C PHE A 195 10.38 -11.15 -3.63
N ARG A 196 10.31 -10.78 -2.35
CA ARG A 196 10.83 -11.61 -1.26
C ARG A 196 10.11 -12.96 -1.25
N TYR A 197 10.84 -14.02 -1.60
CA TYR A 197 10.50 -15.39 -1.27
C TYR A 197 11.14 -15.67 0.08
N SER A 198 10.34 -15.79 1.12
CA SER A 198 10.83 -16.50 2.30
C SER A 198 10.78 -17.99 1.98
N VAL A 199 11.93 -18.57 1.70
CA VAL A 199 12.12 -20.04 1.60
C VAL A 199 11.62 -20.74 2.88
N HIS A 200 11.50 -20.00 3.99
CA HIS A 200 11.07 -20.50 5.31
C HIS A 200 9.61 -20.24 5.70
N HIS A 201 8.82 -19.46 4.92
CA HIS A 201 7.37 -19.38 5.14
C HIS A 201 6.64 -20.10 4.03
N ARG A 202 5.79 -21.06 4.39
CA ARG A 202 5.11 -22.02 3.52
C ARG A 202 4.10 -21.40 2.52
N LYS A 203 3.94 -20.06 2.44
CA LYS A 203 2.96 -19.37 1.58
C LYS A 203 3.56 -18.12 0.88
N PRO A 204 3.33 -17.92 -0.44
CA PRO A 204 3.77 -16.72 -1.15
C PRO A 204 2.99 -15.48 -0.68
N TYR A 205 3.68 -14.34 -0.57
CA TYR A 205 3.06 -13.07 -0.19
C TYR A 205 3.60 -11.88 -0.99
N SER A 206 2.75 -10.88 -1.17
CA SER A 206 3.12 -9.58 -1.74
C SER A 206 3.20 -8.54 -0.62
N LEU A 207 4.22 -7.68 -0.64
CA LEU A 207 4.45 -6.69 0.40
C LEU A 207 4.13 -5.28 -0.11
N ILE A 208 3.24 -4.60 0.61
CA ILE A 208 2.86 -3.21 0.32
C ILE A 208 3.01 -2.34 1.58
N GLN A 209 3.06 -1.04 1.36
CA GLN A 209 2.88 -0.02 2.39
C GLN A 209 1.70 0.86 2.01
N MET A 210 0.87 1.16 2.98
CA MET A 210 -0.20 2.15 2.87
C MET A 210 0.13 3.34 3.76
N LEU A 211 -0.07 4.54 3.25
CA LEU A 211 0.17 5.79 3.98
C LEU A 211 -0.90 6.81 3.61
N LEU A 212 -1.27 7.65 4.56
CA LEU A 212 -2.14 8.80 4.32
C LEU A 212 -1.27 9.94 3.81
N GLU A 213 -1.70 10.60 2.74
CA GLU A 213 -1.15 11.85 2.25
C GLU A 213 -2.23 12.93 2.37
N ILE A 214 -1.88 14.07 2.95
CA ILE A 214 -2.74 15.25 3.07
C ILE A 214 -2.08 16.44 2.38
N ASP A 215 -2.89 17.39 1.94
CA ASP A 215 -2.44 18.67 1.43
C ASP A 215 -2.74 19.78 2.45
N VAL A 216 -1.70 20.47 2.92
CA VAL A 216 -1.82 21.64 3.78
C VAL A 216 -1.21 22.82 3.03
N ASN A 217 -2.06 23.71 2.52
CA ASN A 217 -1.66 24.93 1.82
C ASN A 217 -0.67 24.68 0.66
N GLY A 218 -0.88 23.62 -0.13
CA GLY A 218 -0.04 23.22 -1.26
C GLY A 218 1.18 22.37 -0.88
N THR A 219 1.38 22.09 0.41
CA THR A 219 2.47 21.24 0.90
C THR A 219 1.92 19.87 1.27
N LYS A 220 2.52 18.81 0.71
CA LYS A 220 2.10 17.42 0.94
C LYS A 220 2.79 16.83 2.16
N PHE A 221 1.99 16.33 3.09
CA PHE A 221 2.47 15.62 4.28
C PHE A 221 2.04 14.16 4.23
N ARG A 222 2.86 13.28 4.81
CA ARG A 222 2.63 11.82 4.78
C ARG A 222 2.71 11.24 6.18
N SER A 223 1.77 10.35 6.49
CA SER A 223 1.77 9.60 7.74
C SER A 223 2.91 8.58 7.79
N ASN A 224 3.11 8.01 8.97
CA ASN A 224 3.86 6.76 9.10
C ASN A 224 3.21 5.68 8.23
N PRO A 225 4.01 4.86 7.52
CA PRO A 225 3.48 3.82 6.66
C PRO A 225 3.05 2.59 7.46
N VAL A 226 1.87 2.05 7.13
CA VAL A 226 1.40 0.75 7.62
C VAL A 226 1.88 -0.33 6.65
N THR A 227 2.60 -1.32 7.16
CA THR A 227 3.16 -2.38 6.31
C THR A 227 2.18 -3.55 6.25
N ILE A 228 1.84 -3.98 5.04
CA ILE A 228 0.86 -5.04 4.82
C ILE A 228 1.45 -6.15 3.96
N LYS A 229 1.38 -7.38 4.46
CA LYS A 229 1.63 -8.60 3.69
C LYS A 229 0.30 -9.14 3.18
N ILE A 230 0.13 -9.12 1.86
CA ILE A 230 -0.98 -9.80 1.19
C ILE A 230 -0.59 -11.28 1.09
N ILE A 231 -1.33 -12.15 1.77
CA ILE A 231 -1.06 -13.59 1.83
C ILE A 231 -2.01 -14.32 0.89
N LEU A 232 -1.45 -15.05 -0.08
CA LEU A 232 -2.27 -15.88 -0.95
C LEU A 232 -2.73 -17.15 -0.22
N GLY A 233 -3.99 -17.53 -0.48
CA GLY A 233 -4.53 -18.84 -0.13
C GLY A 233 -3.80 -19.98 -0.85
N ARG A 234 -3.73 -21.17 -0.23
CA ARG A 234 -3.09 -22.37 -0.80
C ARG A 234 -4.13 -23.39 -1.30
N GLU A 235 -5.28 -23.42 -0.65
CA GLU A 235 -6.34 -24.39 -0.95
C GLU A 235 -7.46 -23.77 -1.78
N LYS A 236 -8.38 -24.64 -2.25
CA LYS A 236 -9.40 -24.23 -3.20
C LYS A 236 -10.33 -23.14 -2.67
N ASN A 237 -10.53 -23.15 -1.35
CA ASN A 237 -11.43 -22.27 -0.62
C ASN A 237 -10.66 -21.26 0.25
N ASP A 238 -9.32 -21.25 0.19
CA ASP A 238 -8.55 -20.28 0.97
C ASP A 238 -8.76 -18.88 0.39
N VAL A 239 -9.20 -17.96 1.25
CA VAL A 239 -9.32 -16.56 0.90
C VAL A 239 -7.99 -15.83 1.01
N ILE A 240 -7.72 -14.90 0.09
CA ILE A 240 -6.60 -13.97 0.22
C ILE A 240 -6.84 -13.09 1.46
N ASN A 241 -5.83 -13.01 2.32
CA ASN A 241 -5.92 -12.32 3.60
C ASN A 241 -4.65 -11.49 3.86
N TYR A 242 -4.61 -10.73 4.95
CA TYR A 242 -3.56 -9.75 5.22
C TYR A 242 -2.94 -9.94 6.60
N ILE A 243 -1.63 -9.75 6.69
CA ILE A 243 -0.91 -9.52 7.95
C ILE A 243 -0.48 -8.07 7.97
N ILE A 244 -0.89 -7.34 9.00
CA ILE A 244 -0.70 -5.90 9.15
C ILE A 244 0.29 -5.69 10.29
N GLY A 245 1.28 -4.83 10.09
CA GLY A 245 2.27 -4.48 11.10
C GLY A 245 2.80 -3.07 10.94
#